data_AF-J9BPU6-F1
#
_entry.id   AF-J9BPU6-F1
#
_cell.length_a   1.000
_cell.length_b   1.000
_cell.length_c   1.000
_cell.angle_alpha   90.00
_cell.angle_beta   90.00
_cell.angle_gamma   90.00
#
_symmetry.space_group_name_H-M   'P 1'
#
loop_
_entity.id
_entity.type
_entity.pdbx_description
1 polymer ?
#
loop_
_entity_poly.entity_id
_entity_poly.type
_entity_poly.pdbx_seq_one_letter_code
_entity_poly.pdbx_strand_id
1 'polypeptide(L)'
;MTRYRGRDFVWDPFCGSGTIPIEAALIARNIAPGIRRRFASEQFDWAPQELWNQVRTEVRDREFRGSYRILGSDNDPKSVSLAMSN
;
A
#
# COMPACT_ATOMS: atom_id res chain seq x y z
N MET A 1 -17.48 3.91 -10.20
CA MET A 1 -15.99 3.93 -10.10
C MET A 1 -15.63 5.03 -9.11
N THR A 2 -14.88 4.74 -8.04
CA THR A 2 -14.52 5.76 -7.04
C THR A 2 -13.56 6.79 -7.66
N ARG A 3 -13.61 8.04 -7.18
CA ARG A 3 -12.72 9.13 -7.65
C ARG A 3 -11.48 9.34 -6.78
N TYR A 4 -11.19 8.41 -5.86
CA TYR A 4 -10.11 8.55 -4.89
C TYR A 4 -8.74 8.69 -5.56
N ARG A 5 -8.00 9.76 -5.22
CA ARG A 5 -6.64 10.01 -5.75
C ARG A 5 -5.57 10.08 -4.65
N GLY A 6 -5.79 9.42 -3.51
CA GLY A 6 -4.79 9.37 -2.43
C GLY A 6 -4.74 10.61 -1.52
N ARG A 7 -5.65 11.56 -1.72
CA ARG A 7 -5.66 12.86 -1.01
C ARG A 7 -6.99 13.16 -0.34
N ASP A 8 -8.07 12.56 -0.82
CA ASP A 8 -9.40 12.75 -0.27
C ASP A 8 -9.57 11.97 1.06
N PHE A 9 -10.57 12.36 1.83
CA PHE A 9 -11.02 11.54 2.95
C PHE A 9 -11.74 10.28 2.44
N VAL A 10 -11.40 9.13 3.01
CA VAL A 10 -12.09 7.86 2.76
C VAL A 10 -12.46 7.22 4.08
N TRP A 11 -13.66 6.65 4.14
CA TRP A 11 -14.11 5.81 5.24
C TRP A 11 -14.75 4.54 4.71
N ASP A 12 -14.24 3.40 5.17
CA ASP A 12 -14.85 2.10 5.02
C ASP A 12 -15.50 1.67 6.35
N PRO A 13 -16.85 1.72 6.46
CA PRO A 13 -17.54 1.40 7.71
C PRO A 13 -17.69 -0.10 7.99
N PHE A 14 -17.30 -0.97 7.06
CA PHE A 14 -17.37 -2.43 7.17
C PHE A 14 -16.06 -3.06 6.66
N CYS A 15 -14.94 -2.62 7.26
CA CYS A 15 -13.62 -2.83 6.68
C CYS A 15 -13.13 -4.28 6.76
N GLY A 16 -13.75 -5.15 7.57
CA GLY A 16 -13.33 -6.54 7.73
C GLY A 16 -11.84 -6.64 8.07
N SER A 17 -11.07 -7.30 7.20
CA SER A 17 -9.61 -7.43 7.31
C SER A 17 -8.81 -6.16 7.01
N GLY A 18 -9.47 -5.03 6.69
CA GLY A 18 -8.83 -3.75 6.45
C GLY A 18 -8.21 -3.57 5.07
N THR A 19 -8.50 -4.44 4.10
CA THR A 19 -7.86 -4.41 2.77
C THR A 19 -8.07 -3.08 2.05
N ILE A 20 -9.31 -2.56 2.00
CA ILE A 20 -9.61 -1.28 1.35
C ILE A 20 -8.87 -0.10 2.01
N PRO A 21 -8.94 0.12 3.34
CA PRO A 21 -8.21 1.23 3.96
C PRO A 21 -6.68 1.08 3.86
N ILE A 22 -6.14 -0.14 3.89
CA ILE A 22 -4.69 -0.39 3.69
C ILE A 22 -4.28 0.00 2.27
N GLU A 23 -4.98 -0.48 1.23
CA GLU A 23 -4.69 -0.14 -0.16
C GLU A 23 -4.86 1.37 -0.42
N ALA A 24 -5.88 2.00 0.17
CA ALA A 24 -6.06 3.45 0.11
C ALA A 24 -4.86 4.19 0.72
N ALA A 25 -4.30 3.69 1.83
CA ALA A 25 -3.13 4.29 2.47
C ALA A 25 -1.86 4.11 1.63
N LEU A 26 -1.69 2.96 0.96
CA LEU A 26 -0.59 2.72 0.03
C LEU A 26 -0.66 3.69 -1.15
N ILE A 27 -1.84 3.90 -1.72
CA ILE A 27 -2.08 4.89 -2.78
C ILE A 27 -1.78 6.31 -2.28
N ALA A 28 -2.27 6.69 -1.09
CA ALA A 28 -2.04 8.00 -0.50
C ALA A 28 -0.55 8.30 -0.29
N ARG A 29 0.21 7.30 0.13
CA ARG A 29 1.66 7.41 0.33
C ARG A 29 2.48 7.23 -0.94
N ASN A 30 1.84 6.97 -2.09
CA ASN A 30 2.53 6.63 -3.33
C ASN A 30 3.53 5.46 -3.15
N ILE A 31 3.16 4.47 -2.32
CA ILE A 31 3.97 3.27 -2.10
C ILE A 31 3.69 2.30 -3.24
N ALA A 32 4.72 1.85 -3.94
CA ALA A 32 4.53 0.81 -4.94
C ALA A 32 4.12 -0.51 -4.27
N PRO A 33 3.11 -1.21 -4.82
CA PRO A 33 2.62 -2.47 -4.24
C PRO A 33 3.69 -3.57 -4.20
N GLY A 34 4.72 -3.46 -5.05
CA GLY A 34 5.83 -4.40 -5.14
C GLY A 34 6.94 -4.21 -4.12
N ILE A 35 6.95 -3.13 -3.33
CA ILE A 35 8.17 -2.70 -2.64
C ILE A 35 8.66 -3.69 -1.57
N ARG A 36 7.74 -4.45 -0.96
CA ARG A 36 8.04 -5.45 0.10
C ARG A 36 8.03 -6.90 -0.38
N ARG A 37 7.85 -7.16 -1.68
CA ARG A 37 7.84 -8.51 -2.25
C ARG A 37 9.02 -8.73 -3.19
N ARG A 38 9.28 -10.00 -3.45
CA ARG A 38 10.23 -10.46 -4.47
C ARG A 38 9.46 -10.90 -5.71
N PHE A 39 10.07 -10.72 -6.87
CA PHE A 39 9.58 -11.16 -8.16
C PHE A 39 10.51 -12.22 -8.73
N ALA A 40 9.98 -13.20 -9.45
CA ALA A 40 10.78 -14.27 -10.05
C ALA A 40 11.83 -13.73 -11.04
N SER A 41 11.52 -12.63 -11.73
CA SER A 41 12.42 -11.97 -12.67
C SER A 41 13.64 -11.28 -12.03
N GLU A 42 13.70 -11.18 -10.69
CA GLU A 42 14.91 -10.76 -9.98
C GLU A 42 16.04 -11.79 -10.08
N GLN A 43 15.74 -13.04 -10.44
CA GLN A 43 16.72 -14.13 -10.55
C GLN A 43 17.12 -14.45 -11.99
N PHE A 44 16.63 -13.70 -12.97
CA PHE A 44 16.96 -13.96 -14.36
C PHE A 44 18.39 -13.50 -14.66
N ASP A 45 19.20 -14.37 -15.26
CA ASP A 45 20.62 -14.09 -15.58
C ASP A 45 20.80 -12.84 -16.46
N TRP A 46 19.80 -12.51 -17.26
CA TRP A 46 19.81 -11.36 -18.16
C TRP A 46 19.21 -10.08 -17.55
N ALA A 47 18.74 -10.13 -16.30
CA ALA A 47 18.20 -8.98 -15.57
C ALA A 47 19.18 -8.56 -14.44
N PRO A 48 19.97 -7.48 -14.63
CA PRO A 48 20.95 -7.06 -13.64
C PRO A 48 20.30 -6.70 -12.30
N GLN A 49 20.87 -7.18 -11.20
CA GLN A 49 20.40 -6.87 -9.84
C GLN A 49 20.51 -5.37 -9.53
N GLU A 50 21.46 -4.68 -10.15
CA GLU A 50 21.66 -3.23 -10.04
C GLU A 50 20.44 -2.47 -10.54
N LEU A 51 19.81 -2.91 -11.64
CA LEU A 51 18.60 -2.29 -12.17
C LEU A 51 17.44 -2.40 -11.18
N TRP A 52 17.26 -3.58 -10.57
CA TRP A 52 16.26 -3.78 -9.52
C TRP A 52 16.49 -2.87 -8.31
N ASN A 53 17.74 -2.73 -7.88
CA ASN A 53 18.10 -1.86 -6.76
C ASN A 53 17.85 -0.38 -7.09
N GLN A 54 18.16 0.05 -8.32
CA GLN A 54 17.90 1.41 -8.80
C GLN A 54 16.40 1.73 -8.79
N VAL A 55 15.57 0.86 -9.39
CA VAL A 55 14.11 1.07 -9.42
C VAL A 55 13.51 1.07 -8.01
N ARG A 56 13.96 0.17 -7.12
CA ARG A 56 13.50 0.16 -5.71
C ARG A 56 13.86 1.46 -4.97
N THR A 57 15.01 2.05 -5.29
CA THR A 57 15.45 3.33 -4.72
C THR A 57 14.61 4.48 -5.27
N GLU A 58 14.46 4.57 -6.59
CA GLU A 58 13.67 5.60 -7.27
C GLU A 58 12.22 5.66 -6.76
N VAL A 59 11.59 4.49 -6.59
CA VAL A 59 10.23 4.39 -6.09
C VAL A 59 10.14 4.84 -4.63
N ARG A 60 11.12 4.51 -3.80
CA ARG A 60 11.17 4.92 -2.40
C ARG A 60 11.33 6.43 -2.26
N ASP A 61 12.10 7.06 -3.15
CA ASP A 61 12.28 8.51 -3.18
C ASP A 61 11.01 9.26 -3.59
N ARG A 62 10.08 8.59 -4.27
CA ARG A 62 8.77 9.13 -4.66
C ARG A 62 7.69 8.95 -3.59
N GLU A 63 8.00 8.34 -2.44
CA GLU A 63 7.03 8.19 -1.35
C GLU A 63 6.55 9.55 -0.84
N PHE A 64 5.25 9.72 -0.74
CA PHE A 64 4.64 10.91 -0.16
C PHE A 64 4.57 10.79 1.37
N ARG A 65 5.00 11.86 2.06
CA ARG A 65 5.05 11.94 3.54
C ARG A 65 4.14 13.01 4.14
N GLY A 66 3.28 13.65 3.35
CA GLY A 66 2.31 14.61 3.86
C GLY A 66 1.09 13.95 4.52
N SER A 67 0.11 14.76 4.88
CA SER A 67 -1.10 14.29 5.56
C SER A 67 -2.11 13.64 4.61
N TYR A 68 -2.79 12.63 5.12
CA TYR A 68 -3.95 11.97 4.50
C TYR A 68 -4.83 11.43 5.63
N ARG A 69 -6.12 11.23 5.36
CA ARG A 69 -7.07 10.73 6.35
C ARG A 69 -7.90 9.59 5.78
N ILE A 70 -7.73 8.41 6.36
CA ILE A 70 -8.43 7.18 5.98
C ILE A 70 -8.96 6.55 7.26
N LEU A 71 -10.21 6.14 7.25
CA LEU A 71 -10.88 5.48 8.37
C LEU A 71 -11.36 4.10 7.93
N GLY A 72 -11.17 3.10 8.79
CA GLY A 72 -11.77 1.79 8.67
C GLY A 72 -12.43 1.44 10.00
N SER A 73 -13.66 0.94 9.96
CA SER A 73 -14.36 0.42 11.14
C SER A 73 -15.07 -0.86 10.79
N ASP A 74 -15.29 -1.71 11.80
CA ASP A 74 -16.11 -2.90 11.68
C ASP A 74 -16.79 -3.16 13.03
N ASN A 75 -17.93 -3.85 13.01
CA ASN A 75 -18.62 -4.24 14.23
C ASN A 75 -17.98 -5.47 14.90
N ASP A 76 -17.22 -6.30 14.16
CA ASP A 76 -16.49 -7.43 14.71
C ASP A 76 -15.12 -7.00 15.25
N PRO A 77 -14.87 -7.07 16.58
CA PRO A 77 -13.57 -6.74 17.16
C PRO A 77 -12.42 -7.61 16.64
N LYS A 78 -12.69 -8.86 16.22
CA LYS A 78 -11.67 -9.74 15.65
C LYS A 78 -11.20 -9.24 14.29
N SER A 79 -12.13 -8.76 13.46
CA SER A 79 -11.84 -8.14 12.17
C SER A 79 -11.00 -6.87 12.35
N VAL A 80 -11.38 -5.99 13.28
CA VAL A 80 -10.59 -4.79 13.61
C VAL A 80 -9.18 -5.16 14.10
N SER A 81 -9.06 -6.16 14.97
CA SER A 81 -7.76 -6.65 15.43
C SER A 81 -6.91 -7.20 14.29
N LEU A 82 -7.51 -7.95 13.37
CA LEU A 82 -6.84 -8.47 12.18
C LEU A 82 -6.37 -7.33 11.27
N ALA A 83 -7.23 -6.35 11.00
CA ALA A 83 -6.91 -5.18 10.19
C ALA A 83 -5.73 -4.37 10.73
N MET A 84 -5.61 -4.25 12.06
CA MET A 84 -4.48 -3.57 12.71
C MET A 84 -3.17 -4.37 12.66
N SER A 85 -3.23 -5.68 12.47
CA SER A 85 -2.06 -6.56 12.42
C SER A 85 -1.45 -6.74 11.02
N ASN A 86 -2.21 -6.38 9.97
CA ASN A 86 -1.80 -6.45 8.56
C ASN A 86 -0.85 -5.31 8.17
#